data_AF-A0AAE4JAE8-F1
#
_entry.id   AF-A0AAE4JAE8-F1
#
_cell.length_a   1.000
_cell.length_b   1.000
_cell.length_c   1.000
_cell.angle_alpha   90.00
_cell.angle_beta   90.00
_cell.angle_gamma   90.00
#
_symmetry.space_group_name_H-M   'P 1'
#
loop_
_entity.id
_entity.type
_entity.pdbx_description
1 polymer ?
#
loop_
_entity_poly.entity_id
_entity_poly.type
_entity_poly.pdbx_seq_one_letter_code
_entity_poly.pdbx_strand_id
1 'polypeptide(L)' 'MPVAVPERHLYRITEAMRLLSMSRSVIYEQLRSGRLRSVKQGRARLVPAVAIQEYVELLIKEAEVRYGKSA' A
#
# COMPACT_ATOMS: atom_id res chain seq x y z
N MET A 1 27.84 -7.36 -14.17
CA MET A 1 26.67 -8.25 -13.99
C MET A 1 25.70 -7.56 -13.03
N PRO A 2 24.40 -7.45 -13.35
CA PRO A 2 23.44 -6.93 -12.37
C PRO A 2 23.33 -7.95 -11.23
N VAL A 3 23.58 -7.50 -10.00
CA VAL A 3 23.35 -8.29 -8.79
C VAL A 3 21.84 -8.26 -8.52
N ALA A 4 21.20 -9.44 -8.48
CA ALA A 4 19.80 -9.53 -8.08
C ALA A 4 19.65 -9.05 -6.64
N VAL A 5 18.94 -7.94 -6.45
CA VAL A 5 18.64 -7.43 -5.11
C VAL A 5 17.58 -8.33 -4.49
N PRO A 6 17.78 -8.85 -3.26
CA PRO A 6 16.80 -9.71 -2.62
C PRO A 6 15.48 -8.96 -2.39
N GLU A 7 14.36 -9.69 -2.51
CA GLU A 7 13.03 -9.12 -2.32
C GLU A 7 12.83 -8.58 -0.90
N ARG A 8 12.29 -7.37 -0.84
CA ARG A 8 11.99 -6.68 0.42
C ARG A 8 10.54 -6.92 0.81
N HIS A 9 10.35 -7.59 1.93
CA HIS A 9 9.00 -7.93 2.42
C HIS A 9 8.33 -6.79 3.19
N LEU A 10 9.12 -5.83 3.70
CA LEU A 10 8.65 -4.74 4.55
C LEU A 10 9.20 -3.40 4.06
N TYR A 11 8.31 -2.42 3.95
CA TYR A 11 8.60 -1.07 3.52
C TYR A 11 8.30 -0.06 4.62
N ARG A 12 9.11 1.00 4.72
CA ARG A 12 8.79 2.16 5.55
C ARG A 12 7.61 2.91 4.94
N ILE A 13 6.92 3.73 5.74
CA ILE A 13 5.80 4.56 5.26
C ILE A 13 6.22 5.44 4.07
N THR A 14 7.41 6.03 4.11
CA THR A 14 7.94 6.87 3.01
C THR A 14 8.18 6.09 1.71
N GLU A 15 8.45 4.80 1.80
CA GLU A 15 8.62 3.93 0.63
C GLU A 15 7.26 3.51 0.09
N ALA A 16 6.31 3.14 0.96
CA ALA A 16 4.92 2.88 0.56
C ALA A 16 4.29 4.10 -0.14
N MET A 17 4.59 5.32 0.31
CA MET A 17 4.19 6.56 -0.36
C MET A 17 4.70 6.63 -1.81
N ARG A 18 5.96 6.26 -2.04
CA ARG A 18 6.57 6.25 -3.39
C ARG A 18 5.98 5.13 -4.25
N LEU A 19 5.82 3.93 -3.68
CA LEU A 19 5.30 2.76 -4.38
C LEU A 19 3.84 2.95 -4.81
N LEU A 20 3.03 3.61 -3.98
CA LEU A 20 1.62 3.88 -4.26
C LEU A 20 1.39 5.25 -4.92
N SER A 21 2.43 6.06 -5.13
CA SER A 21 2.33 7.44 -5.65
C SER A 21 1.33 8.31 -4.87
N MET A 22 1.29 8.16 -3.55
CA MET A 22 0.34 8.85 -2.67
C MET A 22 1.05 9.78 -1.68
N SER A 23 0.39 10.90 -1.37
CA SER A 23 0.89 11.85 -0.39
C SER A 23 0.88 11.27 1.02
N ARG A 24 1.62 11.92 1.94
CA ARG A 24 1.68 11.51 3.34
C ARG A 24 0.30 11.49 3.99
N SER A 25 -0.51 12.53 3.77
CA SER A 25 -1.84 12.63 4.37
C SER A 25 -2.73 11.47 3.93
N VAL A 26 -2.74 11.18 2.63
CA VAL A 26 -3.54 10.08 2.05
C VAL A 26 -3.10 8.74 2.61
N ILE A 27 -1.79 8.44 2.64
CA ILE A 27 -1.31 7.17 3.20
C ILE A 27 -1.71 7.03 4.67
N TYR A 28 -1.54 8.06 5.50
CA TYR A 28 -1.93 7.98 6.91
C TYR A 28 -3.44 7.84 7.09
N GLU A 29 -4.25 8.40 6.20
CA GLU A 29 -5.69 8.18 6.18
C GLU A 29 -6.03 6.72 5.87
N GLN A 30 -5.42 6.11 4.85
CA GLN A 30 -5.63 4.69 4.52
C GLN A 30 -5.17 3.74 5.62
N LEU A 31 -4.09 4.10 6.32
CA LEU A 31 -3.61 3.36 7.49
C LEU A 31 -4.58 3.48 8.68
N ARG A 32 -5.18 4.67 8.87
CA ARG A 32 -6.12 4.93 9.97
C ARG A 32 -7.49 4.32 9.71
N SER A 33 -7.94 4.31 8.45
CA SER A 33 -9.18 3.66 8.03
C SER A 33 -9.07 2.13 7.96
N GLY A 34 -7.86 1.59 8.10
CA GLY A 34 -7.59 0.15 8.03
C GLY A 34 -7.57 -0.42 6.61
N ARG A 35 -7.77 0.42 5.58
CA ARG A 35 -7.72 0.00 4.17
C ARG A 35 -6.32 -0.43 3.74
N LEU A 36 -5.28 0.26 4.23
CA LEU A 36 -3.90 -0.15 4.05
C LEU A 36 -3.39 -0.81 5.34
N ARG A 37 -3.03 -2.10 5.26
CA ARG A 37 -2.51 -2.83 6.41
C ARG A 37 -1.06 -2.42 6.70
N SER A 38 -0.71 -2.39 7.99
CA SER A 38 0.66 -2.14 8.42
C SER A 38 0.95 -2.87 9.73
N VAL A 39 2.22 -3.16 9.95
CA VAL A 39 2.73 -3.81 11.17
C VAL A 39 3.59 -2.81 11.94
N LYS A 40 3.47 -2.83 13.27
CA LYS A 40 4.34 -2.06 14.16
C LYS A 40 5.43 -2.99 14.67
N GLN A 41 6.69 -2.64 14.43
CA GLN A 41 7.84 -3.33 15.00
C GLN A 41 8.71 -2.35 15.77
N GLY A 42 8.66 -2.45 17.10
CA GLY A 42 9.26 -1.48 18.02
C GLY A 42 8.74 -0.05 17.78
N ARG A 43 9.67 0.85 17.43
CA ARG A 43 9.35 2.27 17.12
C ARG A 43 8.91 2.50 15.66
N ALA A 44 9.10 1.51 14.79
CA ALA A 44 8.82 1.65 13.36
C ALA A 44 7.44 1.11 13.00
N ARG A 45 6.75 1.81 12.09
CA ARG A 45 5.61 1.26 11.34
C ARG A 45 6.09 0.86 9.94
N LEU A 46 5.76 -0.36 9.55
CA LEU A 46 6.15 -0.96 8.28
C LEU A 46 4.91 -1.43 7.52
N VAL A 47 4.96 -1.34 6.20
CA VAL A 47 3.93 -1.82 5.28
C VAL A 47 4.47 -3.11 4.64
N PRO A 48 3.80 -4.25 4.84
CA PRO A 48 4.14 -5.48 4.12
C PRO A 48 3.96 -5.33 2.61
N ALA A 49 4.82 -5.98 1.81
CA ALA A 49 4.68 -6.03 0.36
C ALA A 49 3.28 -6.54 -0.07
N VAL A 50 2.81 -7.61 0.59
CA VAL A 50 1.47 -8.18 0.37
C VAL A 50 0.34 -7.18 0.66
N ALA A 51 0.52 -6.28 1.61
CA ALA A 51 -0.50 -5.28 1.94
C ALA A 51 -0.60 -4.18 0.86
N ILE A 52 0.50 -3.89 0.17
CA ILE A 52 0.50 -2.97 -0.98
C ILE A 52 -0.29 -3.61 -2.13
N GLN A 53 0.01 -4.88 -2.44
CA GLN A 53 -0.67 -5.62 -3.50
C GLN A 53 -2.19 -5.73 -3.26
N GLU A 54 -2.58 -6.18 -2.06
CA GLU A 54 -4.01 -6.26 -1.69
C GLU A 54 -4.72 -4.91 -1.75
N TYR A 55 -4.03 -3.83 -1.37
CA TYR A 55 -4.60 -2.49 -1.43
C TYR A 55 -4.82 -2.04 -2.88
N VAL A 56 -3.89 -2.34 -3.79
CA VAL A 56 -4.07 -2.09 -5.24
C VAL A 56 -5.26 -2.90 -5.78
N GLU A 57 -5.38 -4.17 -5.41
CA GLU A 57 -6.50 -5.01 -5.81
C GLU A 57 -7.85 -4.49 -5.28
N LEU A 58 -7.87 -4.01 -4.03
CA LEU A 58 -9.05 -3.35 -3.46
C LEU A 58 -9.46 -2.13 -4.30
N LEU A 59 -8.49 -1.28 -4.68
CA LEU A 59 -8.75 -0.10 -5.51
C LEU A 59 -9.30 -0.46 -6.89
N ILE A 60 -8.77 -1.52 -7.52
CA ILE A 60 -9.27 -2.01 -8.82
C ILE A 60 -10.74 -2.44 -8.68
N LYS A 61 -11.07 -3.25 -7.67
CA LYS A 61 -12.45 -3.72 -7.43
C LYS A 61 -13.41 -2.55 -7.18
N GLU A 62 -13.01 -1.57 -6.39
CA GLU A 62 -13.84 -0.39 -6.13
C GLU A 62 -14.05 0.47 -7.38
N ALA A 63 -13.05 0.57 -8.25
CA ALA A 63 -13.17 1.28 -9.52
C ALA A 63 -14.15 0.56 -10.47
N GLU A 64 -14.02 -0.76 -10.63
CA GLU A 64 -14.93 -1.57 -11.45
C GLU A 64 -16.40 -1.43 -11.02
N VAL A 65 -16.67 -1.51 -9.71
CA VAL A 65 -18.02 -1.32 -9.16
C VAL A 65 -18.59 0.07 -9.48
N ARG A 66 -17.75 1.11 -9.47
CA ARG A 66 -18.17 2.48 -9.77
C ARG A 66 -18.57 2.64 -11.24
N TYR A 67 -17.85 2.02 -12.16
CA TYR A 67 -18.19 2.05 -13.59
C TYR A 67 -19.45 1.23 -13.90
N GLY A 68 -19.64 0.07 -13.25
CA GLY A 68 -20.84 -0.76 -13.45
C GLY A 68 -22.15 -0.17 -12.90
N LYS A 69 -22.09 0.69 -11.87
CA LYS A 69 -23.25 1.44 -11.36
C LYS A 69 -23.64 2.66 -12.20
N SER A 70 -22.82 3.01 -13.18
CA SER A 70 -23.03 4.17 -14.06
C SER A 70 -23.63 3.78 -15.42
N ALA A 71 -23.97 2.51 -15.61
CA ALA A 71 -24.55 1.93 -16.83
C ALA A 71 -26.03 1.56 -16.62
#